data_AF-A0A2S9T7H5-F1
#
_entry.id   AF-A0A2S9T7H5-F1
#
_cell.length_a   1.000
_cell.length_b   1.000
_cell.length_c   1.000
_cell.angle_alpha   90.00
_cell.angle_beta   90.00
_cell.angle_gamma   90.00
#
_symmetry.space_group_name_H-M   'P 1'
#
loop_
_entity.id
_entity.type
_entity.pdbx_description
1 polymer ?
#
loop_
_entity_poly.entity_id
_entity_poly.type
_entity_poly.pdbx_seq_one_letter_code
_entity_poly.pdbx_strand_id
1 'polypeptide(L)'
;MKKIIIICFFISLGFAGTYDSLAKNSLKFFKPSIIGDIGNKYGEDGIKAFEKLSLKYKDTALDKFNLISKEFGTDGIKVLSKYGEDVALNKNTIGMISKYEDKGFYMIKQYPSSSLYYEKFGDKFMINADKYGNQRVMKYLDDSSKFGQDGKVLDLLDRFGNKANMFFQENWGKLTTIGFVTLNSDEIINSIENFGKESIKTVGETTAKSVDSIANSNLGLLIGLALIIFVFLKFGWDKVFNKKID
;
A
#
# COMPACT_ATOMS: atom_id res chain seq x y z
N MET A 1 -41.93 -29.95 23.62
CA MET A 1 -40.77 -30.54 22.93
C MET A 1 -40.74 -30.16 21.43
N LYS A 2 -40.52 -28.88 21.10
CA LYS A 2 -40.25 -28.40 19.73
C LYS A 2 -39.19 -27.27 19.66
N LYS A 3 -38.58 -26.91 20.80
CA LYS A 3 -37.58 -25.82 20.89
C LYS A 3 -36.12 -26.29 21.03
N ILE A 4 -35.87 -27.61 21.04
CA ILE A 4 -34.52 -28.18 21.25
C ILE A 4 -33.84 -28.57 19.92
N ILE A 5 -34.57 -28.61 18.80
CA ILE A 5 -34.08 -29.21 17.55
C ILE A 5 -33.27 -28.24 16.67
N ILE A 6 -33.32 -26.92 16.90
CA ILE A 6 -32.63 -25.95 16.04
C ILE A 6 -31.15 -25.75 16.40
N ILE A 7 -30.73 -26.13 17.62
CA ILE A 7 -29.32 -25.97 18.05
C ILE A 7 -28.41 -27.09 17.49
N CYS A 8 -28.97 -28.21 17.05
CA CYS A 8 -28.18 -29.34 16.56
C CYS A 8 -27.87 -29.34 15.06
N PHE A 9 -28.47 -28.45 14.26
CA PHE A 9 -28.39 -28.56 12.79
C PHE A 9 -27.17 -27.85 12.14
N PHE A 10 -26.34 -27.15 12.91
CA PHE A 10 -25.17 -26.41 12.37
C PHE A 10 -23.82 -27.13 12.52
N ILE A 11 -23.80 -28.38 12.99
CA ILE A 11 -22.54 -29.07 13.38
C ILE A 11 -21.90 -29.85 12.20
N SER A 12 -22.54 -30.00 11.04
CA SER A 12 -22.17 -31.06 10.08
C SER A 12 -21.36 -30.68 8.83
N LEU A 13 -20.49 -29.65 8.84
CA LEU A 13 -19.60 -29.38 7.69
C LEU A 13 -18.11 -29.21 8.08
N GLY A 14 -17.56 -30.24 8.72
CA GLY A 14 -16.36 -30.97 8.30
C GLY A 14 -14.95 -30.35 8.46
N PHE A 15 -14.76 -29.05 8.25
CA PHE A 15 -13.46 -28.39 8.41
C PHE A 15 -13.54 -27.02 9.12
N ALA A 16 -14.75 -26.47 9.28
CA ALA A 16 -15.00 -25.30 10.12
C ALA A 16 -15.17 -25.65 11.62
N GLY A 17 -15.51 -26.90 11.94
CA GLY A 17 -15.96 -27.31 13.28
C GLY A 17 -14.90 -27.35 14.39
N THR A 18 -13.61 -27.47 14.07
CA THR A 18 -12.54 -27.45 15.08
C THR A 18 -12.25 -26.03 15.58
N TYR A 19 -12.22 -25.05 14.68
CA TYR A 19 -12.06 -23.64 15.03
C TYR A 19 -13.31 -23.10 15.74
N ASP A 20 -14.50 -23.49 15.31
CA ASP A 20 -15.76 -23.05 15.90
C ASP A 20 -15.99 -23.63 17.31
N SER A 21 -15.55 -24.88 17.55
CA SER A 21 -15.51 -25.50 18.88
C SER A 21 -14.46 -24.84 19.78
N LEU A 22 -13.28 -24.51 19.26
CA LEU A 22 -12.21 -23.86 20.03
C LEU A 22 -12.59 -22.41 20.41
N ALA A 23 -13.20 -21.67 19.49
CA ALA A 23 -13.69 -20.31 19.70
C ALA A 23 -14.84 -20.25 20.70
N LYS A 24 -15.85 -21.12 20.58
CA LYS A 24 -16.93 -21.24 21.58
C LYS A 24 -16.40 -21.67 22.95
N ASN A 25 -15.34 -22.47 22.97
CA ASN A 25 -14.65 -22.85 24.21
C ASN A 25 -13.80 -21.73 24.83
N SER A 26 -13.41 -20.69 24.10
CA SER A 26 -12.64 -19.57 24.67
C SER A 26 -13.56 -18.55 25.37
N LEU A 27 -14.79 -18.38 24.88
CA LEU A 27 -15.78 -17.50 25.50
C LEU A 27 -16.35 -18.04 26.82
N LYS A 28 -16.28 -19.35 27.08
CA LYS A 28 -16.83 -19.97 28.31
C LYS A 28 -16.20 -19.45 29.61
N PHE A 29 -15.03 -18.81 29.51
CA PHE A 29 -14.32 -18.21 30.63
C PHE A 29 -14.84 -16.80 30.97
N PHE A 30 -15.72 -16.23 30.13
CA PHE A 30 -16.33 -14.93 30.34
C PHE A 30 -17.78 -15.06 30.79
N LYS A 31 -18.24 -14.10 31.59
CA LYS A 31 -19.64 -14.05 32.02
C LYS A 31 -20.55 -13.88 30.80
N PRO A 32 -21.66 -14.64 30.69
CA PRO A 32 -22.61 -14.49 29.59
C PRO A 32 -23.15 -13.06 29.41
N SER A 33 -23.23 -12.28 30.50
CA SER A 33 -23.63 -10.87 30.44
C SER A 33 -22.66 -10.02 29.63
N ILE A 34 -21.34 -10.25 29.74
CA ILE A 34 -20.34 -9.52 28.96
C ILE A 34 -20.52 -9.80 27.46
N ILE A 35 -20.71 -11.07 27.11
CA ILE A 35 -20.95 -11.49 25.72
C ILE A 35 -22.26 -10.87 25.19
N GLY A 36 -23.30 -10.86 26.03
CA GLY A 36 -24.58 -10.21 25.73
C GLY A 36 -24.45 -8.71 25.49
N ASP A 37 -23.70 -8.00 26.33
CA ASP A 37 -23.46 -6.55 26.19
C ASP A 37 -22.68 -6.23 24.91
N ILE A 38 -21.66 -7.02 24.58
CA ILE A 38 -20.91 -6.91 23.32
C ILE A 38 -21.84 -7.15 22.11
N GLY A 39 -22.62 -8.23 22.14
CA GLY A 39 -23.56 -8.56 21.07
C GLY A 39 -24.64 -7.50 20.87
N ASN A 40 -25.17 -6.94 21.96
CA ASN A 40 -26.16 -5.85 21.91
C ASN A 40 -25.59 -4.58 21.28
N LYS A 41 -24.33 -4.26 21.55
CA LYS A 41 -23.70 -3.01 21.09
C LYS A 41 -23.10 -3.12 19.69
N TYR A 42 -22.48 -4.25 19.36
CA TYR A 42 -21.68 -4.42 18.15
C TYR A 42 -22.19 -5.56 17.23
N GLY A 43 -23.29 -6.22 17.60
CA GLY A 43 -23.85 -7.31 16.82
C GLY A 43 -22.95 -8.55 16.75
N GLU A 44 -23.15 -9.36 15.72
CA GLU A 44 -22.39 -10.58 15.47
C GLU A 44 -20.89 -10.30 15.24
N ASP A 45 -20.55 -9.17 14.62
CA ASP A 45 -19.16 -8.74 14.44
C ASP A 45 -18.45 -8.54 15.78
N GLY A 46 -19.15 -7.96 16.76
CA GLY A 46 -18.64 -7.82 18.12
C GLY A 46 -18.29 -9.17 18.75
N ILE A 47 -19.19 -10.14 18.64
CA ILE A 47 -18.99 -11.48 19.20
C ILE A 47 -17.81 -12.17 18.53
N LYS A 48 -17.75 -12.19 17.19
CA LYS A 48 -16.66 -12.80 16.42
C LYS A 48 -15.30 -12.14 16.70
N ALA A 49 -15.27 -10.82 16.79
CA ALA A 49 -14.06 -10.09 17.14
C ALA A 49 -13.59 -10.45 18.56
N PHE A 50 -14.53 -10.53 19.51
CA PHE A 50 -14.23 -10.91 20.88
C PHE A 50 -13.73 -12.36 20.96
N GLU A 51 -14.35 -13.32 20.26
CA GLU A 51 -13.90 -14.71 20.16
C GLU A 51 -12.45 -14.83 19.71
N LYS A 52 -12.08 -14.10 18.64
CA LYS A 52 -10.71 -14.05 18.12
C LYS A 52 -9.72 -13.53 19.15
N LEU A 53 -10.08 -12.47 19.88
CA LEU A 53 -9.24 -11.94 20.96
C LEU A 53 -9.17 -12.92 22.14
N SER A 54 -10.27 -13.54 22.54
CA SER A 54 -10.32 -14.51 23.65
C SER A 54 -9.43 -15.73 23.40
N LEU A 55 -9.33 -16.19 22.15
CA LEU A 55 -8.41 -17.27 21.77
C LEU A 55 -6.94 -16.92 22.04
N LYS A 56 -6.54 -15.67 21.78
CA LYS A 56 -5.14 -15.22 21.86
C LYS A 56 -4.77 -14.65 23.22
N TYR A 57 -5.63 -13.80 23.78
CA TYR A 57 -5.38 -12.98 24.96
C TYR A 57 -6.01 -13.51 26.24
N LYS A 58 -6.84 -14.56 26.15
CA LYS A 58 -7.52 -15.21 27.29
C LYS A 58 -8.12 -14.13 28.19
N ASP A 59 -7.77 -14.10 29.47
CA ASP A 59 -8.35 -13.23 30.50
C ASP A 59 -8.23 -11.73 30.22
N THR A 60 -7.29 -11.32 29.36
CA THR A 60 -7.08 -9.90 28.95
C THR A 60 -7.81 -9.50 27.67
N ALA A 61 -8.57 -10.43 27.07
CA ALA A 61 -9.27 -10.17 25.81
C ALA A 61 -10.31 -9.05 25.90
N LEU A 62 -10.98 -8.91 27.05
CA LEU A 62 -11.97 -7.86 27.25
C LEU A 62 -11.33 -6.47 27.26
N ASP A 63 -10.19 -6.33 27.92
CA ASP A 63 -9.42 -5.08 27.93
C ASP A 63 -8.96 -4.71 26.53
N LYS A 64 -8.45 -5.70 25.78
CA LYS A 64 -8.03 -5.50 24.39
C LYS A 64 -9.20 -5.12 23.48
N PHE A 65 -10.35 -5.77 23.63
CA PHE A 65 -11.57 -5.45 22.90
C PHE A 65 -12.03 -4.01 23.18
N ASN A 66 -12.07 -3.64 24.46
CA ASN A 66 -12.47 -2.31 24.90
C ASN A 66 -11.54 -1.23 24.35
N LEU A 67 -10.22 -1.47 24.35
CA LEU A 67 -9.23 -0.57 23.76
C LEU A 67 -9.50 -0.35 22.26
N ILE A 68 -9.64 -1.43 21.49
CA ILE A 68 -9.90 -1.36 20.05
C ILE A 68 -11.22 -0.64 19.76
N SER A 69 -12.28 -0.98 20.50
CA SER A 69 -13.59 -0.34 20.30
C SER A 69 -13.58 1.14 20.66
N LYS A 70 -12.77 1.54 21.66
CA LYS A 70 -12.61 2.94 22.08
C LYS A 70 -11.83 3.73 21.03
N GLU A 71 -10.77 3.16 20.48
CA GLU A 71 -9.89 3.85 19.54
C GLU A 71 -10.47 3.91 18.12
N PHE A 72 -11.14 2.84 17.69
CA PHE A 72 -11.54 2.66 16.29
C PHE A 72 -13.04 2.41 16.07
N GLY A 73 -13.82 2.36 17.15
CA GLY A 73 -15.28 2.19 17.07
C GLY A 73 -15.70 0.89 16.38
N THR A 74 -16.90 0.93 15.79
CA THR A 74 -17.51 -0.20 15.08
C THR A 74 -16.66 -0.70 13.91
N ASP A 75 -15.96 0.20 13.22
CA ASP A 75 -15.13 -0.16 12.06
C ASP A 75 -13.94 -1.02 12.47
N GLY A 76 -13.25 -0.66 13.55
CA GLY A 76 -12.17 -1.51 14.10
C GLY A 76 -12.68 -2.89 14.52
N ILE A 77 -13.88 -2.96 15.11
CA ILE A 77 -14.51 -4.24 15.48
C ILE A 77 -14.84 -5.08 14.25
N LYS A 78 -15.37 -4.48 13.18
CA LYS A 78 -15.64 -5.18 11.91
C LYS A 78 -14.38 -5.69 11.23
N VAL A 79 -13.33 -4.87 11.19
CA VAL A 79 -12.03 -5.29 10.63
C VAL A 79 -11.48 -6.48 11.42
N LEU A 80 -11.52 -6.41 12.76
CA LEU A 80 -11.09 -7.48 13.63
C LEU A 80 -11.97 -8.74 13.49
N SER A 81 -13.29 -8.59 13.36
CA SER A 81 -14.22 -9.72 13.19
C SER A 81 -13.91 -10.51 11.93
N LYS A 82 -13.61 -9.84 10.81
CA LYS A 82 -13.33 -10.48 9.52
C LYS A 82 -11.87 -10.94 9.40
N TYR A 83 -10.92 -10.06 9.69
CA TYR A 83 -9.50 -10.29 9.40
C TYR A 83 -8.64 -10.64 10.61
N GLY A 84 -9.16 -10.53 11.83
CA GLY A 84 -8.36 -10.74 13.04
C GLY A 84 -7.29 -9.66 13.21
N GLU A 85 -6.15 -10.04 13.79
CA GLU A 85 -4.98 -9.16 13.96
C GLU A 85 -3.88 -9.48 12.92
N ASP A 86 -4.28 -9.98 11.75
CA ASP A 86 -3.37 -10.27 10.62
C ASP A 86 -2.67 -9.01 10.08
N VAL A 87 -3.17 -7.82 10.43
CA VAL A 87 -2.62 -6.52 10.08
C VAL A 87 -2.59 -5.62 11.31
N ALA A 88 -1.66 -4.67 11.34
CA ALA A 88 -1.59 -3.67 12.38
C ALA A 88 -2.85 -2.79 12.36
N LEU A 89 -3.63 -2.83 13.44
CA LEU A 89 -4.80 -1.98 13.61
C LEU A 89 -4.35 -0.56 13.96
N ASN A 90 -4.58 0.35 13.03
CA ASN A 90 -4.43 1.79 13.19
C ASN A 90 -5.47 2.49 12.29
N LYS A 91 -5.61 3.81 12.45
CA LYS A 91 -6.62 4.59 11.74
C LYS A 91 -6.55 4.44 10.21
N ASN A 92 -5.34 4.37 9.64
CA ASN A 92 -5.14 4.28 8.19
C ASN A 92 -5.52 2.90 7.66
N THR A 93 -5.02 1.86 8.32
CA THR A 93 -5.35 0.47 8.00
C THR A 93 -6.85 0.23 8.06
N ILE A 94 -7.49 0.71 9.13
CA ILE A 94 -8.93 0.54 9.33
C ILE A 94 -9.71 1.34 8.30
N GLY A 95 -9.36 2.60 8.05
CA GLY A 95 -10.03 3.41 7.03
C GLY A 95 -9.93 2.81 5.63
N MET A 96 -8.79 2.18 5.31
CA MET A 96 -8.58 1.53 4.02
C MET A 96 -9.36 0.21 3.89
N ILE A 97 -9.33 -0.64 4.92
CA ILE A 97 -10.06 -1.92 4.92
C ILE A 97 -11.56 -1.69 5.00
N SER A 98 -12.04 -0.74 5.80
CA SER A 98 -13.48 -0.46 5.90
C SER A 98 -14.08 0.01 4.58
N LYS A 99 -13.29 0.68 3.73
CA LYS A 99 -13.76 1.19 2.43
C LYS A 99 -13.55 0.22 1.28
N TYR A 100 -12.42 -0.49 1.25
CA TYR A 100 -12.02 -1.36 0.14
C TYR A 100 -12.07 -2.85 0.49
N GLU A 101 -12.54 -3.20 1.68
CA GLU A 101 -12.73 -4.55 2.19
C GLU A 101 -11.53 -5.47 1.93
N ASP A 102 -11.75 -6.61 1.26
CA ASP A 102 -10.73 -7.63 1.01
C ASP A 102 -9.57 -7.09 0.17
N LYS A 103 -9.83 -6.10 -0.69
CA LYS A 103 -8.78 -5.43 -1.46
C LYS A 103 -7.94 -4.51 -0.57
N GLY A 104 -8.56 -3.76 0.34
CA GLY A 104 -7.84 -2.97 1.33
C GLY A 104 -6.95 -3.85 2.21
N PHE A 105 -7.49 -4.98 2.67
CA PHE A 105 -6.75 -5.96 3.45
C PHE A 105 -5.58 -6.57 2.66
N TYR A 106 -5.84 -7.01 1.42
CA TYR A 106 -4.81 -7.53 0.52
C TYR A 106 -3.66 -6.55 0.33
N MET A 107 -3.98 -5.28 0.04
CA MET A 107 -2.98 -4.25 -0.19
C MET A 107 -2.08 -4.03 1.03
N ILE A 108 -2.64 -3.99 2.24
CA ILE A 108 -1.87 -3.80 3.47
C ILE A 108 -1.02 -5.03 3.78
N LYS A 109 -1.58 -6.24 3.59
CA LYS A 109 -0.88 -7.49 3.88
C LYS A 109 0.28 -7.73 2.93
N GLN A 110 0.13 -7.41 1.65
CA GLN A 110 1.19 -7.59 0.65
C GLN A 110 2.15 -6.41 0.58
N TYR A 111 1.65 -5.20 0.81
CA TYR A 111 2.41 -3.96 0.69
C TYR A 111 2.17 -3.09 1.92
N PRO A 112 2.90 -3.28 3.03
CA PRO A 112 2.65 -2.56 4.27
C PRO A 112 2.69 -1.02 4.14
N SER A 113 3.51 -0.48 3.23
CA SER A 113 3.57 0.96 2.91
C SER A 113 2.29 1.50 2.24
N SER A 114 1.40 0.64 1.75
CA SER A 114 0.12 1.06 1.15
C SER A 114 -0.76 1.86 2.11
N SER A 115 -0.70 1.55 3.42
CA SER A 115 -1.42 2.31 4.45
C SER A 115 -0.96 3.78 4.52
N LEU A 116 0.33 4.04 4.29
CA LEU A 116 0.89 5.39 4.25
C LEU A 116 0.49 6.14 2.98
N TYR A 117 0.46 5.46 1.83
CA TYR A 117 0.02 6.07 0.58
C TYR A 117 -1.49 6.32 0.56
N TYR A 118 -2.27 5.45 1.19
CA TYR A 118 -3.69 5.70 1.39
C TYR A 118 -3.93 6.88 2.34
N GLU A 119 -3.15 7.02 3.40
CA GLU A 119 -3.23 8.21 4.26
C GLU A 119 -2.92 9.50 3.48
N LYS A 120 -1.85 9.49 2.67
CA LYS A 120 -1.41 10.66 1.90
C LYS A 120 -2.33 11.02 0.75
N PHE A 121 -2.82 10.03 0.01
CA PHE A 121 -3.44 10.23 -1.31
C PHE A 121 -4.87 9.69 -1.40
N GLY A 122 -5.34 9.00 -0.36
CA GLY A 122 -6.71 8.47 -0.28
C GLY A 122 -7.08 7.59 -1.46
N ASP A 123 -8.26 7.85 -2.01
CA ASP A 123 -8.83 7.08 -3.12
C ASP A 123 -7.99 7.15 -4.39
N LYS A 124 -7.27 8.26 -4.62
CA LYS A 124 -6.41 8.39 -5.81
C LYS A 124 -5.38 7.28 -5.86
N PHE A 125 -4.77 6.93 -4.73
CA PHE A 125 -3.85 5.82 -4.65
C PHE A 125 -4.52 4.49 -5.01
N MET A 126 -5.67 4.19 -4.39
CA MET A 126 -6.38 2.93 -4.61
C MET A 126 -6.90 2.76 -6.04
N ILE A 127 -7.36 3.85 -6.67
CA ILE A 127 -7.82 3.87 -8.07
C ILE A 127 -6.64 3.63 -9.01
N ASN A 128 -5.51 4.31 -8.81
CA ASN A 128 -4.33 4.14 -9.66
C ASN A 128 -3.73 2.73 -9.51
N ALA A 129 -3.64 2.22 -8.28
CA ALA A 129 -3.17 0.86 -8.00
C ALA A 129 -4.06 -0.20 -8.69
N ASP A 130 -5.39 -0.02 -8.67
CA ASP A 130 -6.32 -0.90 -9.39
C ASP A 130 -6.06 -0.91 -10.90
N LYS A 131 -5.97 0.30 -11.47
CA LYS A 131 -5.95 0.50 -12.91
C LYS A 131 -4.60 0.11 -13.53
N TYR A 132 -3.51 0.44 -12.85
CA TYR A 132 -2.15 0.25 -13.37
C TYR A 132 -1.41 -0.89 -12.67
N GLY A 133 -2.06 -1.65 -11.82
CA GLY A 133 -1.51 -2.81 -11.14
C GLY A 133 -0.85 -2.45 -9.81
N ASN A 134 -1.31 -3.12 -8.75
CA ASN A 134 -0.90 -2.88 -7.36
C ASN A 134 0.62 -2.89 -7.19
N GLN A 135 1.29 -3.98 -7.60
CA GLN A 135 2.75 -4.11 -7.49
C GLN A 135 3.50 -2.97 -8.18
N ARG A 136 3.01 -2.56 -9.36
CA ARG A 136 3.67 -1.54 -10.18
C ARG A 136 3.56 -0.16 -9.52
N VAL A 137 2.35 0.23 -9.14
CA VAL A 137 2.11 1.52 -8.48
C VAL A 137 2.82 1.57 -7.13
N MET A 138 2.80 0.48 -6.36
CA MET A 138 3.56 0.39 -5.10
C MET A 138 5.05 0.59 -5.33
N LYS A 139 5.65 -0.11 -6.32
CA LYS A 139 7.05 0.09 -6.69
C LYS A 139 7.33 1.54 -7.06
N TYR A 140 6.42 2.17 -7.80
CA TYR A 140 6.61 3.55 -8.22
C TYR A 140 6.65 4.51 -7.03
N LEU A 141 5.74 4.34 -6.08
CA LEU A 141 5.67 5.19 -4.90
C LEU A 141 6.83 4.90 -3.93
N ASP A 142 7.17 3.64 -3.71
CA ASP A 142 8.29 3.25 -2.83
C ASP A 142 9.64 3.75 -3.35
N ASP A 143 9.87 3.74 -4.67
CA ASP A 143 11.11 4.25 -5.24
C ASP A 143 11.18 5.78 -5.25
N SER A 144 10.07 6.44 -5.60
CA SER A 144 10.03 7.90 -5.71
C SER A 144 9.92 8.62 -4.36
N SER A 145 9.33 7.99 -3.34
CA SER A 145 9.23 8.55 -1.99
C SER A 145 10.59 8.79 -1.34
N LYS A 146 11.62 7.99 -1.68
CA LYS A 146 13.02 8.18 -1.28
C LYS A 146 13.58 9.56 -1.69
N PHE A 147 12.96 10.18 -2.69
CA PHE A 147 13.31 11.49 -3.24
C PHE A 147 12.21 12.55 -3.03
N GLY A 148 11.16 12.22 -2.26
CA GLY A 148 10.00 13.10 -2.06
C GLY A 148 9.17 13.36 -3.32
N GLN A 149 9.16 12.41 -4.26
CA GLN A 149 8.48 12.55 -5.55
C GLN A 149 7.26 11.63 -5.72
N ASP A 150 6.85 10.91 -4.68
CA ASP A 150 5.69 10.00 -4.67
C ASP A 150 4.38 10.69 -5.05
N GLY A 151 4.17 11.92 -4.56
CA GLY A 151 3.00 12.72 -4.95
C GLY A 151 2.96 13.01 -6.45
N LYS A 152 4.10 13.34 -7.06
CA LYS A 152 4.18 13.69 -8.48
C LYS A 152 3.96 12.50 -9.39
N VAL A 153 4.45 11.33 -8.99
CA VAL A 153 4.18 10.09 -9.71
C VAL A 153 2.67 9.86 -9.78
N LEU A 154 1.96 10.00 -8.65
CA LEU A 154 0.51 9.89 -8.64
C LEU A 154 -0.18 10.97 -9.47
N ASP A 155 0.25 12.23 -9.37
CA ASP A 155 -0.34 13.31 -10.15
C ASP A 155 -0.17 13.10 -11.66
N LEU A 156 0.99 12.59 -12.10
CA LEU A 156 1.23 12.26 -13.50
C LEU A 156 0.37 11.07 -13.97
N LEU A 157 0.20 10.03 -13.14
CA LEU A 157 -0.71 8.92 -13.43
C LEU A 157 -2.17 9.38 -13.48
N ASP A 158 -2.58 10.29 -12.61
CA ASP A 158 -3.93 10.85 -12.56
C ASP A 158 -4.19 11.73 -13.79
N ARG A 159 -3.23 12.62 -14.13
CA ARG A 159 -3.34 13.58 -15.24
C ARG A 159 -3.25 12.94 -16.62
N PHE A 160 -2.28 12.04 -16.83
CA PHE A 160 -1.98 11.51 -18.17
C PHE A 160 -2.35 10.04 -18.36
N GLY A 161 -2.79 9.38 -17.29
CA GLY A 161 -3.34 8.04 -17.34
C GLY A 161 -2.39 7.01 -17.93
N ASN A 162 -2.87 6.29 -18.94
CA ASN A 162 -2.12 5.24 -19.63
C ASN A 162 -0.78 5.75 -20.19
N LYS A 163 -0.70 7.00 -20.66
CA LYS A 163 0.54 7.56 -21.21
C LYS A 163 1.63 7.69 -20.15
N ALA A 164 1.29 8.22 -18.97
CA ALA A 164 2.24 8.27 -17.85
C ALA A 164 2.64 6.86 -17.40
N ASN A 165 1.68 5.93 -17.32
CA ASN A 165 1.98 4.56 -16.95
C ASN A 165 2.93 3.86 -17.96
N MET A 166 2.77 4.10 -19.26
CA MET A 166 3.69 3.55 -20.27
C MET A 166 5.06 4.23 -20.19
N PHE A 167 5.10 5.55 -20.11
CA PHE A 167 6.34 6.31 -19.94
C PHE A 167 7.15 5.83 -18.73
N PHE A 168 6.48 5.65 -17.59
CA PHE A 168 7.10 5.12 -16.37
C PHE A 168 7.60 3.69 -16.56
N GLN A 169 6.86 2.81 -17.22
CA GLN A 169 7.33 1.44 -17.48
C GLN A 169 8.63 1.42 -18.30
N GLU A 170 8.75 2.27 -19.32
CA GLU A 170 9.94 2.32 -20.18
C GLU A 170 11.13 3.04 -19.55
N ASN A 171 10.88 4.02 -18.68
CA ASN A 171 11.92 4.94 -18.20
C ASN A 171 12.21 4.83 -16.70
N TRP A 172 11.53 3.94 -15.96
CA TRP A 172 11.67 3.87 -14.49
C TRP A 172 13.11 3.72 -14.03
N GLY A 173 13.88 2.83 -14.67
CA GLY A 173 15.28 2.59 -14.31
C GLY A 173 16.16 3.84 -14.45
N LYS A 174 15.94 4.63 -15.51
CA LYS A 174 16.65 5.89 -15.71
C LYS A 174 16.25 6.92 -14.66
N LEU A 175 14.94 7.06 -14.39
CA LEU A 175 14.41 7.97 -13.37
C LEU A 175 14.98 7.66 -11.98
N THR A 176 15.12 6.37 -11.63
CA THR A 176 15.76 5.97 -10.37
C THR A 176 17.25 6.29 -10.33
N THR A 177 17.98 6.10 -11.44
CA THR A 177 19.42 6.39 -11.51
C THR A 177 19.72 7.89 -11.35
N ILE A 178 18.91 8.75 -11.95
CA ILE A 178 19.06 10.22 -11.86
C ILE A 178 18.39 10.81 -10.61
N GLY A 179 17.83 9.97 -9.73
CA GLY A 179 17.20 10.39 -8.47
C GLY A 179 15.94 11.23 -8.63
N PHE A 180 15.21 11.06 -9.74
CA PHE A 180 13.94 11.75 -10.04
C PHE A 180 13.98 13.30 -10.02
N VAL A 181 15.17 13.92 -10.06
CA VAL A 181 15.32 15.38 -10.10
C VAL A 181 14.59 15.99 -11.31
N THR A 182 14.45 15.22 -12.38
CA THR A 182 13.84 15.67 -13.63
C THR A 182 12.32 15.45 -13.71
N LEU A 183 11.65 14.82 -12.72
CA LEU A 183 10.20 14.53 -12.83
C LEU A 183 9.32 15.77 -13.09
N ASN A 184 9.83 16.97 -12.79
CA ASN A 184 9.17 18.25 -13.05
C ASN A 184 9.61 18.94 -14.34
N SER A 185 10.53 18.37 -15.12
CA SER A 185 10.99 19.04 -16.34
C SER A 185 9.84 19.10 -17.34
N ASP A 186 9.69 20.25 -18.00
CA ASP A 186 8.75 20.41 -19.11
C ASP A 186 9.00 19.34 -20.19
N GLU A 187 10.24 18.87 -20.31
CA GLU A 187 10.63 17.76 -21.18
C GLU A 187 9.93 16.44 -20.83
N ILE A 188 9.81 16.07 -19.55
CA ILE A 188 9.10 14.85 -19.14
C ILE A 188 7.60 14.99 -19.38
N ILE A 189 7.02 16.15 -19.04
CA ILE A 189 5.61 16.43 -19.31
C ILE A 189 5.33 16.33 -20.82
N ASN A 190 6.14 17.00 -21.65
CA ASN A 190 6.04 16.95 -23.10
C ASN A 190 6.25 15.52 -23.65
N SER A 191 7.17 14.75 -23.07
CA SER A 191 7.42 13.36 -23.47
C SER A 191 6.19 12.49 -23.18
N ILE A 192 5.57 12.63 -22.00
CA ILE A 192 4.33 11.93 -21.64
C ILE A 192 3.16 12.35 -22.55
N GLU A 193 3.01 13.65 -22.83
CA GLU A 193 1.92 14.15 -23.67
C GLU A 193 2.00 13.62 -25.11
N ASN A 194 3.22 13.52 -25.65
CA ASN A 194 3.50 13.04 -26.99
C ASN A 194 3.74 11.53 -27.06
N PHE A 195 3.70 10.84 -25.91
CA PHE A 195 3.79 9.39 -25.83
C PHE A 195 2.67 8.76 -26.68
N GLY A 196 3.07 8.00 -27.72
CA GLY A 196 2.15 7.37 -28.68
C GLY A 196 1.68 8.26 -29.85
N LYS A 197 2.14 9.51 -29.98
CA LYS A 197 1.95 10.29 -31.23
C LYS A 197 2.98 9.94 -32.31
N GLU A 198 4.16 9.45 -31.93
CA GLU A 198 5.19 8.98 -32.86
C GLU A 198 4.83 7.63 -33.53
N SER A 199 3.91 6.84 -32.96
CA SER A 199 3.53 5.53 -33.50
C SER A 199 2.61 5.56 -34.72
N ILE A 200 2.09 6.73 -35.12
CA ILE A 200 1.23 6.87 -36.32
C ILE A 200 1.93 7.65 -37.46
N LYS A 201 3.11 8.25 -37.25
CA LYS A 201 3.72 9.13 -38.26
C LYS A 201 5.10 8.76 -38.83
N THR A 202 5.77 7.72 -38.35
CA THR A 202 7.05 7.33 -38.97
C THR A 202 7.35 5.84 -38.80
N VAL A 203 6.76 5.04 -39.68
CA VAL A 203 7.39 3.79 -40.12
C VAL A 203 8.68 4.22 -40.84
N GLY A 204 9.83 4.00 -40.19
CA GLY A 204 11.15 4.24 -40.76
C GLY A 204 11.90 5.40 -40.10
N GLU A 205 13.01 5.05 -39.45
CA GLU A 205 14.21 5.90 -39.27
C GLU A 205 14.41 6.78 -38.03
N THR A 206 13.45 6.99 -37.11
CA THR A 206 13.67 7.96 -35.99
C THR A 206 13.56 7.44 -34.56
N THR A 207 13.51 6.12 -34.33
CA THR A 207 13.51 5.55 -32.97
C THR A 207 14.88 5.57 -32.26
N ALA A 208 15.94 6.05 -32.91
CA ALA A 208 17.28 6.14 -32.31
C ALA A 208 17.62 7.52 -31.70
N LYS A 209 16.93 8.60 -32.05
CA LYS A 209 17.46 9.96 -31.78
C LYS A 209 16.86 10.72 -30.57
N SER A 210 15.74 10.29 -29.99
CA SER A 210 15.16 11.01 -28.84
C SER A 210 15.80 10.63 -27.49
N VAL A 211 16.42 9.45 -27.39
CA VAL A 211 17.15 9.02 -26.18
C VAL A 211 18.64 9.41 -26.24
N ASP A 212 19.22 9.46 -27.43
CA ASP A 212 20.63 9.86 -27.62
C ASP A 212 20.85 11.36 -27.38
N SER A 213 19.80 12.20 -27.47
CA SER A 213 19.90 13.65 -27.22
C SER A 213 20.11 14.03 -25.75
N ILE A 214 19.79 13.16 -24.79
CA ILE A 214 20.07 13.42 -23.37
C ILE A 214 21.50 13.01 -23.02
N ALA A 215 22.03 11.97 -23.69
CA ALA A 215 23.41 11.52 -23.52
C ALA A 215 24.44 12.46 -24.19
N ASN A 216 24.06 13.15 -25.28
CA ASN A 216 24.97 14.01 -26.07
C ASN A 216 24.67 15.52 -26.01
N SER A 217 23.71 15.98 -25.21
CA SER A 217 23.48 17.43 -25.04
C SER A 217 24.35 18.01 -23.93
N ASN A 218 24.69 19.30 -24.06
CA ASN A 218 25.34 20.12 -23.02
C ASN A 218 24.65 20.00 -21.65
N LEU A 219 23.39 19.55 -21.59
CA LEU A 219 22.65 19.25 -20.37
C LEU A 219 23.19 18.02 -19.63
N GLY A 220 23.55 16.94 -20.33
CA GLY A 220 24.19 15.76 -19.72
C GLY A 220 25.56 16.10 -19.12
N LEU A 221 26.29 17.02 -19.77
CA LEU A 221 27.58 17.52 -19.29
C LEU A 221 27.42 18.46 -18.07
N LEU A 222 26.40 19.33 -18.07
CA LEU A 222 26.04 20.18 -16.94
C LEU A 222 25.53 19.38 -15.74
N ILE A 223 24.73 18.33 -15.97
CA ILE A 223 24.23 17.43 -14.93
C ILE A 223 25.38 16.57 -14.37
N GLY A 224 26.28 16.09 -15.23
CA GLY A 224 27.51 15.41 -14.80
C GLY A 224 28.39 16.30 -13.93
N LEU A 225 28.64 17.55 -14.33
CA LEU A 225 29.38 18.53 -13.53
C LEU A 225 28.67 18.86 -12.21
N ALA A 226 27.35 19.03 -12.22
CA ALA A 226 26.57 19.31 -11.02
C ALA A 226 26.59 18.14 -10.02
N LEU A 227 26.52 16.89 -10.50
CA LEU A 227 26.63 15.69 -9.66
C LEU A 227 28.03 15.53 -9.08
N ILE A 228 29.06 15.80 -9.88
CA ILE A 228 30.45 15.80 -9.42
C ILE A 228 30.65 16.85 -8.32
N ILE A 229 30.15 18.08 -8.51
CA ILE A 229 30.21 19.16 -7.51
C ILE A 229 29.41 18.79 -6.24
N PHE A 230 28.22 18.19 -6.38
CA PHE A 230 27.40 17.77 -5.25
C PHE A 230 28.07 16.66 -4.43
N VAL A 231 28.70 15.67 -5.09
CA VAL A 231 29.48 14.62 -4.44
C VAL A 231 30.70 15.23 -3.73
N PHE A 232 31.40 16.18 -4.35
CA PHE A 232 32.51 16.89 -3.74
C PHE A 232 32.11 17.67 -2.48
N LEU A 233 31.00 18.43 -2.53
CA LEU A 233 30.50 19.20 -1.39
C LEU A 233 30.02 18.30 -0.25
N LYS A 234 29.44 17.14 -0.57
CA LYS A 234 28.86 16.23 0.43
C LYS A 234 29.88 15.33 1.10
N PHE A 235 30.93 14.91 0.39
CA PHE A 235 31.85 13.87 0.88
C PHE A 235 33.30 14.33 1.09
N GLY A 236 33.66 15.54 0.65
CA GLY A 236 35.01 16.08 0.77
C GLY A 236 36.02 15.45 -0.20
N TRP A 237 37.09 16.20 -0.52
CA TRP A 237 38.09 15.84 -1.53
C TRP A 237 38.75 14.47 -1.25
N ASP A 238 39.09 14.20 0.01
CA ASP A 238 39.90 13.04 0.42
C ASP A 238 39.19 11.69 0.28
N LYS A 239 37.85 11.67 0.21
CA LYS A 239 37.07 10.44 0.03
C LYS A 239 36.83 10.07 -1.43
N VAL A 240 36.88 11.04 -2.34
CA VAL A 240 36.56 10.84 -3.76
C VAL A 240 37.79 10.40 -4.55
N PHE A 241 38.98 10.87 -4.18
CA PHE A 241 40.24 10.56 -4.88
C PHE A 241 41.20 9.67 -4.10
N ASN A 242 40.70 8.80 -3.22
CA ASN A 242 41.55 7.87 -2.49
C ASN A 242 42.05 6.73 -3.40
N LYS A 243 42.83 7.10 -4.42
CA LYS A 243 43.76 6.22 -5.11
C LYS A 243 44.98 6.16 -4.19
N LYS A 244 45.14 5.05 -3.47
CA LYS A 244 46.47 4.65 -3.04
C LYS A 244 47.32 4.57 -4.31
N ILE A 245 48.21 5.55 -4.45
CA ILE A 245 49.40 5.38 -5.27
C ILE A 245 50.33 4.58 -4.35
N ASP A 246 50.79 3.43 -4.85
CA ASP A 246 51.76 2.57 -4.15
C ASP A 246 53.01 3.35 -3.71
#